data_AF-A0AAD4LDY4-F1
#
_entry.id   AF-A0AAD4LDY4-F1
#
_cell.length_a   1.000
_cell.length_b   1.000
_cell.length_c   1.000
_cell.angle_alpha   90.00
_cell.angle_beta   90.00
_cell.angle_gamma   90.00
#
_symmetry.space_group_name_H-M   'P 1'
#
loop_
_entity.id
_entity.type
_entity.pdbx_description
1 polymer ?
#
loop_
_entity_poly.entity_id
_entity_poly.type
_entity_poly.pdbx_seq_one_letter_code
_entity_poly.pdbx_strand_id
1 'polypeptide(L)'
;MVNHIPYVHRPFLPRIPPAEIRTPSRQGTFSTRSSSALVVCSALVGGKWACGLDRMAKQDKCVIYSFGINGGSSFELPLLECASCRVCGCDYSVNSWGPEITGDPELRRAHLKPFALSAT
;
A
#
# COMPACT_ATOMS: atom_id res chain seq x y z
N MET A 1 27.55 -32.95 -10.03
CA MET A 1 27.27 -32.69 -8.61
C MET A 1 26.37 -31.46 -8.55
N VAL A 2 25.06 -31.65 -8.41
CA VAL A 2 24.07 -30.56 -8.32
C VAL A 2 23.48 -30.64 -6.92
N ASN A 3 23.69 -29.60 -6.12
CA ASN A 3 23.25 -29.55 -4.74
C ASN A 3 21.73 -29.39 -4.66
N HIS A 4 21.09 -30.29 -3.91
CA HIS A 4 19.69 -30.20 -3.50
C HIS A 4 19.49 -29.01 -2.55
N ILE A 5 18.61 -28.07 -2.92
CA ILE A 5 18.08 -27.05 -2.01
C ILE A 5 16.74 -27.58 -1.44
N PRO A 6 16.54 -27.60 -0.11
CA PRO A 6 15.31 -28.11 0.48
C PRO A 6 14.13 -27.16 0.23
N TYR A 7 12.97 -27.74 -0.05
CA TYR A 7 11.69 -27.06 -0.22
C TYR A 7 11.34 -26.22 1.00
N VAL A 8 11.37 -24.90 0.85
CA VAL A 8 10.83 -23.97 1.85
C VAL A 8 9.32 -23.92 1.70
N HIS A 9 8.60 -24.24 2.78
CA HIS A 9 7.15 -24.11 2.90
C HIS A 9 6.72 -22.67 2.53
N ARG A 10 6.04 -22.51 1.39
CA ARG A 10 5.38 -21.24 1.04
C ARG A 10 4.23 -21.01 2.04
N PRO A 11 4.18 -19.89 2.77
CA PRO A 11 2.94 -19.50 3.41
C PRO A 11 1.89 -19.33 2.31
N PHE A 12 0.74 -19.95 2.52
CA PHE A 12 -0.41 -19.94 1.61
C PHE A 12 -0.86 -18.50 1.41
N LEU A 13 -0.31 -17.80 0.41
CA LEU A 13 -0.89 -16.55 -0.06
C LEU A 13 -2.29 -16.92 -0.57
N PRO A 14 -3.38 -16.38 0.00
CA PRO A 14 -4.71 -16.67 -0.50
C PRO A 14 -4.73 -16.32 -1.98
N ARG A 15 -5.13 -17.26 -2.83
CA ARG A 15 -5.37 -16.99 -4.25
C ARG A 15 -6.43 -15.89 -4.31
N ILE A 16 -5.99 -14.65 -4.57
CA ILE A 16 -6.89 -13.55 -4.85
C ILE A 16 -7.62 -13.96 -6.14
N PRO A 17 -8.95 -14.16 -6.11
CA PRO A 17 -9.69 -14.46 -7.32
C PRO A 17 -9.46 -13.32 -8.32
N PRO A 18 -9.40 -13.60 -9.63
CA PRO A 18 -9.27 -12.55 -10.63
C PRO A 18 -10.37 -11.52 -10.39
N ALA A 19 -9.99 -10.32 -10.00
CA ALA A 19 -10.93 -9.24 -9.79
C ALA A 19 -11.59 -8.94 -11.14
N GLU A 20 -12.91 -9.07 -11.23
CA GLU A 20 -13.66 -8.56 -12.37
C GLU A 20 -13.58 -7.03 -12.30
N ILE A 21 -12.59 -6.46 -12.99
CA ILE A 21 -12.43 -5.02 -13.14
C ILE A 21 -13.56 -4.53 -14.06
N ARG A 22 -14.71 -4.21 -13.47
CA ARG A 22 -15.72 -3.38 -14.13
C ARG A 22 -15.12 -2.00 -14.42
N THR A 23 -15.74 -1.25 -15.31
CA THR A 23 -15.16 -0.02 -15.86
C THR A 23 -14.99 1.09 -14.81
N PRO A 24 -13.95 1.93 -14.93
CA PRO A 24 -13.76 3.08 -14.04
C PRO A 24 -14.96 4.03 -14.17
N SER A 25 -15.46 4.51 -13.04
CA SER A 25 -16.41 5.62 -13.04
C SER A 25 -15.70 6.90 -13.49
N ARG A 26 -16.45 7.92 -13.94
CA ARG A 26 -15.94 9.25 -14.36
C ARG A 26 -15.06 9.96 -13.31
N GLN A 27 -14.93 9.42 -12.09
CA GLN A 27 -14.23 10.01 -10.96
C GLN A 27 -12.95 9.24 -10.55
N GLY A 28 -12.46 8.31 -11.37
CA GLY A 28 -11.23 7.57 -11.05
C GLY A 28 -11.41 6.54 -9.92
N THR A 29 -12.64 6.15 -9.63
CA THR A 29 -12.98 5.09 -8.69
C THR A 29 -13.48 3.87 -9.44
N PHE A 30 -13.10 2.69 -8.96
CA PHE A 30 -13.59 1.43 -9.45
C PHE A 30 -14.05 0.54 -8.29
N SER A 31 -14.98 -0.40 -8.50
CA SER A 31 -15.50 -1.26 -7.45
C SER A 31 -15.43 -2.73 -7.82
N THR A 32 -14.63 -3.50 -7.07
CA THR A 32 -14.62 -4.96 -7.21
C THR A 32 -15.72 -5.58 -6.36
N ARG A 33 -16.32 -6.67 -6.85
CA ARG A 33 -17.29 -7.47 -6.08
C ARG A 33 -16.59 -8.74 -5.62
N SER A 34 -16.39 -8.90 -4.31
CA SER A 34 -15.84 -10.13 -3.73
C SER A 34 -16.84 -10.73 -2.75
N SER A 35 -17.43 -11.87 -3.12
CA SER A 35 -18.34 -12.80 -2.44
C SER A 35 -19.50 -12.29 -1.56
N SER A 36 -19.47 -11.09 -0.98
CA SER A 36 -20.59 -10.46 -0.25
C SER A 36 -20.42 -8.95 -0.04
N ALA A 37 -19.29 -8.35 -0.44
CA ALA A 37 -19.00 -6.95 -0.18
C ALA A 37 -18.55 -6.21 -1.44
N LEU A 38 -19.00 -4.96 -1.54
CA LEU A 38 -18.50 -3.97 -2.49
C LEU A 38 -17.16 -3.46 -1.95
N VAL A 39 -16.06 -3.67 -2.68
CA VAL A 39 -14.76 -3.09 -2.32
C VAL A 39 -14.46 -1.96 -3.30
N VAL A 40 -14.52 -0.74 -2.79
CA VAL A 40 -14.21 0.47 -3.56
C VAL A 40 -12.68 0.61 -3.64
N CYS A 41 -12.19 0.78 -4.85
CA CYS A 41 -10.83 1.10 -5.22
C CYS A 41 -10.75 2.54 -5.70
N SER A 42 -9.83 3.31 -5.13
CA SER A 42 -9.58 4.69 -5.50
C SER A 42 -8.23 4.79 -6.20
N ALA A 43 -8.20 5.49 -7.33
CA ALA A 43 -6.94 5.91 -7.93
C ALA A 43 -6.23 6.87 -6.97
N LEU A 44 -4.95 6.62 -6.75
CA LEU A 44 -4.06 7.51 -6.03
C LEU A 44 -3.00 8.04 -7.01
N VAL A 45 -2.33 9.11 -6.60
CA VAL A 45 -1.31 9.76 -7.43
C VAL A 45 -0.14 8.80 -7.69
N GLY A 46 0.47 8.90 -8.88
CA GLY A 46 1.60 8.04 -9.26
C GLY A 46 1.22 6.71 -9.90
N GLY A 47 -0.01 6.59 -10.42
CA GLY A 47 -0.48 5.40 -11.13
C GLY A 47 -0.80 4.21 -10.22
N LYS A 48 -0.81 4.42 -8.91
CA LYS A 48 -1.08 3.40 -7.89
C LYS A 48 -2.56 3.45 -7.49
N TRP A 49 -3.10 2.31 -7.05
CA TRP A 49 -4.49 2.18 -6.63
C TRP A 49 -4.56 1.56 -5.24
N ALA A 50 -5.51 1.99 -4.41
CA ALA A 50 -5.79 1.39 -3.12
C ALA A 50 -7.27 1.03 -3.01
N CYS A 51 -7.57 -0.14 -2.44
CA CYS A 51 -8.93 -0.65 -2.30
C CYS A 51 -9.31 -0.85 -0.83
N GLY A 52 -10.57 -0.60 -0.49
CA GLY A 52 -11.08 -0.80 0.86
C GLY A 52 -10.59 0.23 1.88
N LEU A 53 -10.31 1.46 1.46
CA LEU A 53 -9.89 2.55 2.35
C LEU A 53 -10.91 2.82 3.47
N ASP A 54 -12.21 2.63 3.18
CA ASP A 54 -13.30 2.74 4.16
C ASP A 54 -13.16 1.72 5.31
N ARG A 55 -12.62 0.53 5.01
CA ARG A 55 -12.37 -0.50 6.01
C ARG A 55 -11.14 -0.19 6.83
N MET A 56 -10.11 0.38 6.19
CA MET A 56 -8.88 0.81 6.87
C MET A 56 -9.15 1.99 7.79
N ALA A 57 -10.00 2.94 7.39
CA ALA A 57 -10.39 4.09 8.19
C ALA A 57 -11.07 3.71 9.52
N LYS A 58 -11.73 2.55 9.56
CA LYS A 58 -12.41 2.02 10.76
C LYS A 58 -11.50 1.21 11.68
N GLN A 59 -10.23 1.00 11.31
CA GLN A 59 -9.28 0.27 12.16
C GLN A 59 -8.67 1.22 13.18
N ASP A 60 -8.84 0.93 14.47
CA ASP A 60 -8.26 1.73 15.56
C ASP A 60 -6.72 1.62 15.61
N LYS A 61 -6.17 0.47 15.20
CA LYS A 61 -4.72 0.20 15.18
C LYS A 61 -4.35 -0.59 13.94
N CYS A 62 -3.62 0.05 13.03
CA CYS A 62 -3.15 -0.56 11.80
C CYS A 62 -1.77 -0.03 11.39
N VAL A 63 -1.03 -0.84 10.64
CA VAL A 63 0.26 -0.48 10.05
C VAL A 63 0.18 -0.74 8.55
N ILE A 64 0.52 0.28 7.77
CA ILE A 64 0.59 0.21 6.31
C ILE A 64 2.07 0.21 5.92
N TYR A 65 2.51 -0.80 5.17
CA TYR A 65 3.85 -0.82 4.61
C TYR A 65 3.79 -0.31 3.17
N SER A 66 4.51 0.77 2.87
CA SER A 66 4.67 1.31 1.52
C SER A 66 6.09 1.10 1.04
N PHE A 67 6.24 0.66 -0.21
CA PHE A 67 7.52 0.36 -0.84
C PHE A 67 7.65 1.13 -2.16
N GLY A 68 8.86 1.63 -2.45
CA GLY A 68 9.12 2.37 -3.68
C GLY A 68 8.43 3.73 -3.70
N ILE A 69 8.92 4.62 -2.83
CA ILE A 69 8.50 6.01 -2.66
C ILE A 69 9.11 6.87 -3.77
N ASN A 70 10.37 6.60 -4.14
CA ASN A 70 11.06 7.20 -5.29
C ASN A 70 10.91 8.74 -5.35
N GLY A 71 11.24 9.41 -4.25
CA GLY A 71 11.32 10.87 -4.13
C GLY A 71 10.00 11.61 -3.89
N GLY A 72 8.84 10.97 -4.06
CA GLY A 72 7.52 11.58 -3.84
C GLY A 72 6.67 10.79 -2.86
N SER A 73 5.78 11.46 -2.11
CA SER A 73 4.91 10.81 -1.12
C SER A 73 3.43 11.09 -1.31
N SER A 74 3.06 11.47 -2.52
CA SER A 74 1.67 11.73 -2.93
C SER A 74 0.77 10.49 -2.87
N PHE A 75 1.34 9.27 -2.84
CA PHE A 75 0.57 8.04 -2.66
C PHE A 75 0.25 7.79 -1.18
N GLU A 76 1.20 8.06 -0.29
CA GLU A 76 1.10 7.81 1.14
C GLU A 76 0.27 8.87 1.86
N LEU A 77 0.28 10.12 1.38
CA LEU A 77 -0.44 11.23 2.01
C LEU A 77 -1.95 10.91 2.17
N PRO A 78 -2.71 10.49 1.14
CA PRO A 78 -4.12 10.12 1.32
C PRO A 78 -4.35 8.99 2.33
N LEU A 79 -3.39 8.08 2.50
CA LEU A 79 -3.47 7.02 3.51
C LEU A 79 -3.31 7.59 4.93
N LEU A 80 -2.46 8.60 5.08
CA LEU A 80 -2.27 9.39 6.29
C LEU A 80 -3.37 10.44 6.53
N GLU A 81 -4.29 10.66 5.60
CA GLU A 81 -5.47 11.51 5.83
C GLU A 81 -6.70 10.64 6.16
N CYS A 82 -6.87 9.51 5.45
CA CYS A 82 -8.09 8.73 5.50
C CYS A 82 -8.15 7.71 6.65
N ALA A 83 -7.02 7.18 7.09
CA ALA A 83 -6.99 6.12 8.09
C ALA A 83 -6.13 6.52 9.27
N SER A 84 -6.45 6.11 10.50
CA SER A 84 -5.61 6.36 11.70
C SER A 84 -4.37 5.45 11.80
N CYS A 85 -3.95 4.84 10.69
CA CYS A 85 -2.83 3.91 10.64
C CYS A 85 -1.46 4.57 10.78
N ARG A 86 -0.49 3.82 11.29
CA ARG A 86 0.93 4.14 11.09
C ARG A 86 1.32 3.77 9.66
N VAL A 87 2.05 4.66 8.98
CA VAL A 87 2.58 4.37 7.63
C VAL A 87 4.09 4.19 7.73
N CYS A 88 4.57 3.03 7.30
CA CYS A 88 5.97 2.64 7.31
C CYS A 88 6.48 2.55 5.87
N GLY A 89 7.25 3.53 5.44
CA GLY A 89 7.92 3.57 4.15
C GLY A 89 9.23 2.78 4.17
N CYS A 90 9.48 2.01 3.13
CA CYS A 90 10.76 1.34 2.90
C CYS A 90 11.25 1.61 1.48
N ASP A 91 12.33 2.37 1.37
CA ASP A 91 12.94 2.70 0.08
C ASP A 91 14.41 3.10 0.26
N TYR A 92 15.33 2.34 -0.33
CA TYR A 92 16.78 2.61 -0.22
C TYR A 92 17.24 3.82 -1.02
N SER A 93 16.43 4.30 -1.97
CA SER A 93 16.81 5.39 -2.89
C SER A 93 16.62 6.79 -2.29
N VAL A 94 15.94 6.89 -1.14
CA VAL A 94 15.62 8.16 -0.48
C VAL A 94 15.95 8.14 1.00
N ASN A 95 16.26 9.31 1.56
CA ASN A 95 16.58 9.50 2.97
C ASN A 95 15.49 10.24 3.77
N SER A 96 14.48 10.79 3.09
CA SER A 96 13.34 11.48 3.70
C SER A 96 12.07 11.17 2.92
N TRP A 97 10.92 11.44 3.55
CA TRP A 97 9.66 11.50 2.83
C TRP A 97 9.69 12.62 1.79
N GLY A 98 8.79 12.55 0.82
CA GLY A 98 8.54 13.62 -0.14
C GLY A 98 8.00 14.89 0.54
N PRO A 99 7.93 16.01 -0.21
CA PRO A 99 7.44 17.29 0.31
C PRO A 99 5.99 17.24 0.78
N GLU A 100 5.20 16.25 0.34
CA GLU A 100 3.80 16.08 0.72
C GLU A 100 3.61 15.66 2.18
N ILE A 101 4.63 15.06 2.79
CA ILE A 101 4.62 14.63 4.20
C ILE A 101 5.60 15.45 5.04
N THR A 102 6.71 15.88 4.43
CA THR A 102 7.77 16.60 5.14
C THR A 102 7.29 17.98 5.58
N GLY A 103 7.25 18.21 6.89
CA GLY A 103 6.95 19.52 7.47
C GLY A 103 5.56 19.65 8.10
N ASP A 104 4.70 18.63 7.98
CA ASP A 104 3.41 18.59 8.67
C ASP A 104 3.52 17.85 10.03
N PRO A 105 3.32 18.54 11.17
CA PRO A 105 3.36 17.94 12.49
C PRO A 105 2.27 16.88 12.76
N GLU A 106 1.15 16.93 12.03
CA GLU A 106 0.02 16.00 12.17
C GLU A 106 0.32 14.64 11.49
N LEU A 107 1.28 14.62 10.57
CA LEU A 107 1.67 13.42 9.81
C LEU A 107 2.82 12.63 10.47
N ARG A 108 3.14 12.89 11.75
CA ARG A 108 4.21 12.20 12.53
C ARG A 108 4.06 10.69 12.65
N ARG A 109 2.90 10.14 12.25
CA ARG A 109 2.64 8.70 12.14
C ARG A 109 3.26 8.05 10.90
N ALA A 110 3.94 8.83 10.05
CA ALA A 110 4.73 8.37 8.92
C ALA A 110 6.20 8.13 9.32
N HIS A 111 6.71 6.92 9.10
CA HIS A 111 8.09 6.56 9.38
C HIS A 111 8.77 6.01 8.11
N LEU A 112 9.91 6.57 7.73
CA LEU A 112 10.70 6.09 6.62
C LEU A 112 11.92 5.31 7.11
N LYS A 113 12.21 4.18 6.47
CA LYS A 113 13.46 3.45 6.64
C LYS A 113 14.13 3.16 5.30
N PRO A 114 15.42 3.51 5.12
CA PRO A 114 16.12 3.28 3.86
C PRO A 114 16.60 1.83 3.76
N PHE A 115 15.69 0.90 3.46
CA PHE A 115 16.02 -0.52 3.27
C PHE A 115 15.66 -0.97 1.86
N ALA A 116 16.51 -1.82 1.29
CA ALA A 116 16.23 -2.53 0.05
C ALA A 116 15.61 -3.89 0.38
N LEU A 117 14.49 -4.22 -0.28
CA LEU A 117 13.95 -5.57 -0.29
C LEU A 117 14.40 -6.26 -1.58
N SER A 118 15.08 -7.39 -1.45
CA SER A 118 15.45 -8.24 -2.58
C SER A 118 14.66 -9.55 -2.48
N ALA A 119 14.21 -10.07 -3.62
CA ALA A 119 13.64 -11.40 -3.69
C ALA A 119 14.78 -12.40 -3.96
N THR A 120 14.97 -13.37 -3.07
CA THR A 120 15.84 -14.55 -3.25
C THR A 120 15.15 -15.65 -4.02
#